data_AF-A0A4R6HB99-F1
#
_entry.id   AF-A0A4R6HB99-F1
#
_cell.length_a   1.000
_cell.length_b   1.000
_cell.length_c   1.000
_cell.angle_alpha   90.00
_cell.angle_beta   90.00
_cell.angle_gamma   90.00
#
_symmetry.space_group_name_H-M   'P 1'
#
loop_
_entity.id
_entity.type
_entity.pdbx_description
1 polymer ?
#
loop_
_entity_poly.entity_id
_entity_poly.type
_entity_poly.pdbx_seq_one_letter_code
_entity_poly.pdbx_strand_id
1 'polypeptide(L)'
;MRTNNKIWIKALVLGVIIAFGYSCTDDFSDLNKKPSTYADASINQLFVNVINSTYFNNSYFYYQSSNVRSGAQYTVSTSGASSSASLSSNTYHFDRLYDAYKYCEQIRSMLPEDDKVRKSITHITQGLLGLRAVKEYGDIPYSEAGKARVGGTLFPKYDQTSEILSTINAELKTAVADIESNINGKSFDPDYDYMYQGDATKWAKLGNVIRLEIALTLANKDQALAKQICTEVASSSIGIFDSVDDEYKLDIGKPMSNSANSLPYSGGGDNFTGTINMQIINMMKANGDPRLAIFALPSSLSDKGIKYLENVLQTGENEEVKAQIEALFAIVDTTKKENPVLVKGNVPEWRFIGGSPFVFDESSDEYSALYKTYHYLDWDGDEPSSQSGRLVFSGVNKKIMNPDYNGTTALSEYFEEQNKDEEAGQFVLPVVPYSYMSLLLSQLDYLNIWDNPKGKDYAEWYEEGVEASIRMYDYIAINHKTNPYNWKRTEAELNGAISDYLSSQDVKLTGTGDWEKICLQQYLNCFHLEELGADHVMRTGFPAQNSTIISWAERPDKVARRSAIDRPNAEEDEANWLEAMQRQNFTPGVDDNITLNKERIWYDLQAPDFGKGDINK
;
A
#
# COMPACT_ATOMS: atom_id res chain seq x y z
N MET A 1 21.00 73.72 -22.62
CA MET A 1 21.60 72.41 -22.94
C MET A 1 20.95 71.32 -22.11
N ARG A 2 19.80 70.76 -22.53
CA ARG A 2 19.02 69.80 -21.72
C ARG A 2 18.30 68.71 -22.53
N THR A 3 18.71 68.47 -23.78
CA THR A 3 18.02 67.56 -24.71
C THR A 3 18.84 66.37 -25.20
N ASN A 4 20.15 66.30 -24.94
CA ASN A 4 20.99 65.20 -25.46
C ASN A 4 21.14 63.98 -24.53
N ASN A 5 20.79 64.06 -23.24
CA ASN A 5 21.02 62.93 -22.31
C ASN A 5 19.92 61.86 -22.34
N LYS A 6 18.74 62.13 -22.90
CA LYS A 6 17.64 61.15 -22.93
C LYS A 6 17.77 60.10 -24.04
N ILE A 7 18.51 60.40 -25.11
CA ILE A 7 18.73 59.47 -26.23
C ILE A 7 19.81 58.43 -25.84
N TRP A 8 20.87 58.86 -25.15
CA TRP A 8 21.91 57.96 -24.66
C TRP A 8 21.44 57.02 -23.55
N ILE A 9 20.56 57.46 -22.64
CA ILE A 9 19.98 56.58 -21.60
C ILE A 9 19.04 55.54 -22.22
N LYS A 10 18.28 55.88 -23.25
CA LYS A 10 17.42 54.90 -23.96
C LYS A 10 18.23 53.91 -24.79
N ALA A 11 19.33 54.34 -25.41
CA ALA A 11 20.24 53.45 -26.14
C ALA A 11 21.02 52.50 -25.19
N LEU A 12 21.35 52.96 -23.98
CA LEU A 12 22.05 52.16 -22.97
C LEU A 12 21.11 51.13 -22.31
N VAL A 13 19.84 51.47 -22.09
CA VAL A 13 18.81 50.53 -21.59
C VAL A 13 18.44 49.49 -22.66
N LEU A 14 18.35 49.88 -23.95
CA LEU A 14 18.10 48.92 -25.03
C LEU A 14 19.31 48.02 -25.32
N GLY A 15 20.54 48.53 -25.16
CA GLY A 15 21.78 47.73 -25.29
C GLY A 15 21.98 46.74 -24.14
N VAL A 16 21.56 47.07 -22.92
CA VAL A 16 21.58 46.15 -21.77
C VAL A 16 20.49 45.07 -21.89
N ILE A 17 19.31 45.39 -22.43
CA ILE A 17 18.24 44.40 -22.67
C ILE A 17 18.65 43.38 -23.76
N ILE A 18 19.39 43.81 -24.79
CA ILE A 18 19.88 42.90 -25.84
C ILE A 18 21.06 42.04 -25.33
N ALA A 19 21.85 42.52 -24.36
CA ALA A 19 22.95 41.75 -23.75
C ALA A 19 22.48 40.67 -22.75
N PHE A 20 21.27 40.80 -22.18
CA PHE A 20 20.68 39.77 -21.31
C PHE A 20 19.78 38.76 -22.05
N GLY A 21 19.44 39.01 -23.33
CA GLY A 21 18.61 38.12 -24.14
C GLY A 21 19.32 36.92 -24.78
N TYR A 22 20.65 36.79 -24.60
CA TYR A 22 21.47 35.73 -25.19
C TYR A 22 22.18 34.84 -24.15
N SER A 23 21.80 34.90 -22.87
CA SER A 23 22.50 34.19 -21.78
C SER A 23 21.65 33.13 -21.07
N CYS A 24 20.51 32.74 -21.62
CA CYS A 24 19.75 31.59 -21.12
C CYS A 24 19.31 30.74 -22.31
N THR A 25 20.12 29.73 -22.65
CA THR A 25 19.67 28.34 -22.93
C THR A 25 20.81 27.40 -23.37
N ASP A 26 21.99 27.88 -23.77
CA ASP A 26 22.95 26.99 -24.46
C ASP A 26 24.09 26.42 -23.57
N ASP A 27 24.29 26.93 -22.35
CA ASP A 27 25.40 26.47 -21.47
C ASP A 27 25.03 25.29 -20.53
N PHE A 28 23.76 24.86 -20.47
CA PHE A 28 23.38 23.69 -19.68
C PHE A 28 23.86 22.38 -20.31
N SER A 29 23.95 22.30 -21.65
CA SER A 29 24.46 21.10 -22.34
C SER A 29 25.95 20.89 -22.10
N ASP A 30 26.71 21.96 -21.87
CA ASP A 30 28.16 21.91 -21.66
C ASP A 30 28.54 21.56 -20.21
N LEU A 31 27.67 21.85 -19.23
CA LEU A 31 27.77 21.35 -17.85
C LEU A 31 27.37 19.87 -17.71
N ASN A 32 26.70 19.30 -18.72
CA ASN A 32 26.31 17.89 -18.81
C ASN A 32 27.28 17.02 -19.64
N LYS A 33 28.48 17.52 -19.97
CA LYS A 33 29.53 16.71 -20.60
C LYS A 33 29.93 15.56 -19.66
N LYS A 34 29.74 14.32 -20.12
CA LYS A 34 30.07 13.06 -19.41
C LYS A 34 31.49 13.13 -18.80
N PRO A 35 31.65 13.06 -17.48
CA PRO A 35 32.93 12.70 -16.85
C PRO A 35 33.45 11.39 -17.46
N SER A 36 34.72 11.36 -17.84
CA SER A 36 35.31 10.27 -18.63
C SER A 36 35.55 8.95 -17.89
N THR A 37 35.14 8.85 -16.63
CA THR A 37 35.00 7.60 -15.88
C THR A 37 34.21 7.91 -14.61
N TYR A 38 33.05 7.29 -14.42
CA TYR A 38 32.35 7.40 -13.15
C TYR A 38 32.91 6.37 -12.16
N ALA A 39 33.12 6.79 -10.91
CA ALA A 39 33.54 5.87 -9.86
C ALA A 39 32.38 4.92 -9.52
N ASP A 40 32.68 3.64 -9.31
CA ASP A 40 31.70 2.61 -8.97
C ASP A 40 30.89 2.94 -7.71
N ALA A 41 31.53 3.60 -6.74
CA ALA A 41 30.88 4.15 -5.55
C ALA A 41 29.74 5.14 -5.89
N SER A 42 29.89 5.94 -6.95
CA SER A 42 28.84 6.84 -7.41
C SER A 42 27.64 6.08 -7.99
N ILE A 43 27.87 4.96 -8.67
CA ILE A 43 26.80 4.13 -9.23
C ILE A 43 26.00 3.47 -8.11
N ASN A 44 26.69 2.88 -7.13
CA ASN A 44 26.05 2.28 -5.96
C ASN A 44 25.26 3.32 -5.14
N GLN A 45 25.79 4.53 -4.97
CA GLN A 45 25.05 5.61 -4.28
C GLN A 45 23.81 6.08 -5.03
N LEU A 46 23.86 6.13 -6.37
CA LEU A 46 22.68 6.43 -7.18
C LEU A 46 21.63 5.31 -7.06
N PHE A 47 22.07 4.06 -6.95
CA PHE A 47 21.16 2.92 -6.78
C PHE A 47 20.41 2.96 -5.45
N VAL A 48 21.05 3.42 -4.36
CA VAL A 48 20.34 3.71 -3.10
C VAL A 48 19.19 4.70 -3.32
N ASN A 49 19.37 5.73 -4.16
CA ASN A 49 18.28 6.67 -4.46
C ASN A 49 17.16 6.02 -5.30
N VAL A 50 17.49 5.07 -6.18
CA VAL A 50 16.49 4.25 -6.90
C VAL A 50 15.65 3.46 -5.92
N ILE A 51 16.28 2.70 -5.01
CA ILE A 51 15.57 1.91 -3.99
C ILE A 51 14.75 2.83 -3.08
N ASN A 52 15.29 3.96 -2.65
CA ASN A 52 14.51 4.89 -1.82
C ASN A 52 13.24 5.39 -2.51
N SER A 53 13.29 5.59 -3.84
CA SER A 53 12.14 6.03 -4.63
C SER A 53 11.07 4.94 -4.80
N THR A 54 11.40 3.65 -4.63
CA THR A 54 10.40 2.56 -4.71
C THR A 54 9.48 2.52 -3.50
N TYR A 55 9.88 3.15 -2.39
CA TYR A 55 9.17 2.99 -1.11
C TYR A 55 8.99 4.27 -0.29
N PHE A 56 10.01 5.12 -0.14
CA PHE A 56 9.95 6.25 0.78
C PHE A 56 9.28 7.47 0.15
N ASN A 57 8.09 7.81 0.64
CA ASN A 57 7.46 9.11 0.42
C ASN A 57 6.72 9.58 1.68
N ASN A 58 7.31 10.51 2.43
CA ASN A 58 6.73 10.99 3.69
C ASN A 58 5.36 11.64 3.49
N SER A 59 5.14 12.33 2.37
CA SER A 59 3.86 12.96 2.05
C SER A 59 2.76 11.93 1.83
N TYR A 60 3.06 10.83 1.12
CA TYR A 60 2.13 9.72 0.94
C TYR A 60 1.67 9.16 2.28
N PHE A 61 2.63 8.76 3.12
CA PHE A 61 2.32 8.15 4.41
C PHE A 61 1.60 9.11 5.36
N TYR A 62 1.91 10.39 5.31
CA TYR A 62 1.29 11.40 6.18
C TYR A 62 -0.13 11.81 5.74
N TYR A 63 -0.36 11.98 4.43
CA TYR A 63 -1.60 12.58 3.92
C TYR A 63 -2.56 11.59 3.25
N GLN A 64 -2.05 10.53 2.63
CA GLN A 64 -2.81 9.75 1.64
C GLN A 64 -3.03 8.29 2.02
N SER A 65 -2.08 7.69 2.72
CA SER A 65 -2.14 6.30 3.15
C SER A 65 -3.40 5.97 3.98
N SER A 66 -3.90 6.91 4.81
CA SER A 66 -5.18 6.77 5.52
C SER A 66 -6.40 6.85 4.59
N ASN A 67 -6.35 7.69 3.56
CA ASN A 67 -7.42 7.80 2.55
C ASN A 67 -7.53 6.52 1.73
N VAL A 68 -6.39 5.93 1.32
CA VAL A 68 -6.35 4.64 0.61
C VAL A 68 -6.97 3.54 1.46
N ARG A 69 -6.59 3.43 2.74
CA ARG A 69 -7.21 2.44 3.65
C ARG A 69 -8.69 2.66 3.88
N SER A 70 -9.13 3.92 4.00
CA SER A 70 -10.55 4.25 4.16
C SER A 70 -11.34 3.97 2.89
N GLY A 71 -10.78 4.28 1.72
CA GLY A 71 -11.35 3.96 0.42
C GLY A 71 -11.53 2.46 0.24
N ALA A 72 -10.57 1.67 0.72
CA ALA A 72 -10.61 0.20 0.68
C ALA A 72 -11.46 -0.41 1.79
N GLN A 73 -11.96 0.41 2.72
CA GLN A 73 -12.73 0.02 3.90
C GLN A 73 -11.96 -0.88 4.88
N TYR A 74 -10.63 -0.77 4.94
CA TYR A 74 -9.84 -1.38 6.02
C TYR A 74 -10.07 -0.65 7.35
N THR A 75 -10.16 0.68 7.30
CA THR A 75 -10.22 1.54 8.48
C THR A 75 -11.30 2.60 8.36
N VAL A 76 -11.86 3.02 9.49
CA VAL A 76 -12.86 4.09 9.60
C VAL A 76 -12.30 5.18 10.51
N SER A 77 -12.27 6.44 10.06
CA SER A 77 -11.83 7.58 10.87
C SER A 77 -12.65 7.70 12.15
N THR A 78 -12.01 8.25 13.20
CA THR A 78 -12.66 8.61 14.47
C THR A 78 -13.72 9.72 14.37
N SER A 79 -14.23 10.01 13.17
CA SER A 79 -15.29 10.99 12.91
C SER A 79 -16.24 10.52 11.80
N GLY A 80 -16.18 9.23 11.43
CA GLY A 80 -16.88 8.68 10.26
C GLY A 80 -16.06 8.78 8.98
N ALA A 81 -16.53 8.11 7.92
CA ALA A 81 -15.89 8.21 6.61
C ALA A 81 -16.20 9.58 5.98
N SER A 82 -15.17 10.32 5.57
CA SER A 82 -15.28 11.60 4.87
C SER A 82 -15.28 11.43 3.35
N SER A 83 -15.77 12.45 2.63
CA SER A 83 -15.75 12.55 1.17
C SER A 83 -14.35 12.63 0.53
N SER A 84 -13.28 12.63 1.34
CA SER A 84 -11.89 12.71 0.88
C SER A 84 -11.25 11.33 0.59
N ALA A 85 -12.00 10.23 0.74
CA ALA A 85 -11.42 8.89 0.56
C ALA A 85 -11.32 8.52 -0.92
N SER A 86 -10.14 8.11 -1.35
CA SER A 86 -9.87 7.55 -2.67
C SER A 86 -8.98 6.32 -2.52
N LEU A 87 -9.19 5.29 -3.35
CA LEU A 87 -8.33 4.10 -3.39
C LEU A 87 -6.95 4.37 -3.97
N SER A 88 -6.82 5.48 -4.68
CA SER A 88 -5.58 5.93 -5.30
C SER A 88 -5.60 7.44 -5.18
N SER A 89 -5.21 7.95 -4.01
CA SER A 89 -5.22 9.38 -3.70
C SER A 89 -3.79 9.90 -3.76
N ASN A 90 -3.41 10.52 -4.88
CA ASN A 90 -2.11 11.20 -5.07
C ASN A 90 -1.00 10.46 -4.33
N THR A 91 -0.78 9.18 -4.66
CA THR A 91 0.23 8.39 -3.93
C THR A 91 1.65 8.90 -4.19
N TYR A 92 1.79 9.98 -4.96
CA TYR A 92 3.03 10.54 -5.44
C TYR A 92 3.82 9.52 -6.25
N HIS A 93 3.18 8.49 -6.85
CA HIS A 93 3.88 7.59 -7.78
C HIS A 93 4.43 8.36 -8.98
N PHE A 94 3.79 9.46 -9.42
CA PHE A 94 4.34 10.30 -10.49
C PHE A 94 5.70 10.90 -10.11
N ASP A 95 5.81 11.48 -8.91
CA ASP A 95 7.06 12.05 -8.39
C ASP A 95 8.12 10.96 -8.17
N ARG A 96 7.72 9.85 -7.53
CA ARG A 96 8.58 8.68 -7.29
C ARG A 96 9.10 8.08 -8.59
N LEU A 97 8.26 8.02 -9.62
CA LEU A 97 8.61 7.53 -10.96
C LEU A 97 9.67 8.41 -11.59
N TYR A 98 9.47 9.73 -11.64
CA TYR A 98 10.46 10.64 -12.21
C TYR A 98 11.79 10.62 -11.45
N ASP A 99 11.72 10.53 -10.12
CA ASP A 99 12.90 10.42 -9.27
C ASP A 99 13.66 9.12 -9.51
N ALA A 100 13.00 7.98 -9.60
CA ALA A 100 13.66 6.73 -9.90
C ALA A 100 14.20 6.69 -11.34
N TYR A 101 13.42 7.11 -12.33
CA TYR A 101 13.74 6.96 -13.75
C TYR A 101 14.97 7.78 -14.11
N LYS A 102 15.08 9.01 -13.57
CA LYS A 102 16.29 9.83 -13.79
C LYS A 102 17.55 9.16 -13.25
N TYR A 103 17.47 8.45 -12.12
CA TYR A 103 18.62 7.74 -11.55
C TYR A 103 18.90 6.44 -12.29
N CYS A 104 17.88 5.68 -12.70
CA CYS A 104 18.03 4.49 -13.54
C CYS A 104 18.69 4.83 -14.89
N GLU A 105 18.22 5.85 -15.59
CA GLU A 105 18.82 6.32 -16.85
C GLU A 105 20.26 6.81 -16.65
N GLN A 106 20.50 7.57 -15.58
CA GLN A 106 21.85 8.01 -15.23
C GLN A 106 22.79 6.82 -15.00
N ILE A 107 22.40 5.85 -14.17
CA ILE A 107 23.17 4.62 -13.92
C ILE A 107 23.45 3.88 -15.24
N ARG A 108 22.42 3.61 -16.04
CA ARG A 108 22.56 2.88 -17.32
C ARG A 108 23.50 3.60 -18.29
N SER A 109 23.54 4.93 -18.28
CA SER A 109 24.46 5.73 -19.10
C SER A 109 25.93 5.71 -18.62
N MET A 110 26.16 5.40 -17.35
CA MET A 110 27.48 5.31 -16.70
C MET A 110 28.08 3.90 -16.80
N LEU A 111 27.23 2.88 -16.92
CA LEU A 111 27.63 1.47 -17.01
C LEU A 111 28.14 1.09 -18.41
N PRO A 112 29.16 0.22 -18.51
CA PRO A 112 29.61 -0.29 -19.81
C PRO A 112 28.54 -1.22 -20.42
N GLU A 113 28.66 -1.48 -21.73
CA GLU A 113 27.60 -2.18 -22.47
C GLU A 113 27.38 -3.64 -22.04
N ASP A 114 28.44 -4.27 -21.55
CA ASP A 114 28.48 -5.64 -21.06
C ASP A 114 28.04 -5.79 -19.59
N ASP A 115 27.78 -4.69 -18.87
CA ASP A 115 27.24 -4.74 -17.50
C ASP A 115 25.73 -5.00 -17.49
N LYS A 116 25.35 -6.18 -18.00
CA LYS A 116 23.95 -6.58 -18.20
C LYS A 116 23.19 -6.74 -16.89
N VAL A 117 23.85 -7.21 -15.83
CA VAL A 117 23.22 -7.46 -14.53
C VAL A 117 22.73 -6.15 -13.89
N ARG A 118 23.61 -5.15 -13.69
CA ARG A 118 23.19 -3.90 -13.05
C ARG A 118 22.20 -3.12 -13.91
N LYS A 119 22.33 -3.13 -15.23
CA LYS A 119 21.34 -2.55 -16.14
C LYS A 119 19.97 -3.24 -15.99
N SER A 120 19.94 -4.56 -15.94
CA SER A 120 18.70 -5.34 -15.76
C SER A 120 18.03 -5.06 -14.43
N ILE A 121 18.79 -4.96 -13.35
CA ILE A 121 18.27 -4.57 -12.03
C ILE A 121 17.61 -3.19 -12.08
N THR A 122 18.19 -2.21 -12.80
CA THR A 122 17.53 -0.89 -12.96
C THR A 122 16.23 -0.94 -13.78
N HIS A 123 16.11 -1.88 -14.75
CA HIS A 123 14.85 -2.11 -15.46
C HIS A 123 13.80 -2.76 -14.56
N ILE A 124 14.20 -3.64 -13.64
CA ILE A 124 13.29 -4.28 -12.69
C ILE A 124 12.69 -3.26 -11.71
N THR A 125 13.51 -2.37 -11.13
CA THR A 125 13.01 -1.30 -10.25
C THR A 125 12.16 -0.28 -11.02
N GLN A 126 12.56 0.07 -12.25
CA GLN A 126 11.79 0.94 -13.14
C GLN A 126 10.42 0.34 -13.48
N GLY A 127 10.37 -0.96 -13.77
CA GLY A 127 9.15 -1.71 -14.07
C GLY A 127 8.19 -1.78 -12.89
N LEU A 128 8.70 -2.00 -11.66
CA LEU A 128 7.88 -1.97 -10.44
C LEU A 128 7.17 -0.62 -10.27
N LEU A 129 7.91 0.48 -10.35
CA LEU A 129 7.35 1.83 -10.20
C LEU A 129 6.44 2.22 -11.37
N GLY A 130 6.80 1.83 -12.59
CA GLY A 130 5.97 2.04 -13.78
C GLY A 130 4.63 1.32 -13.67
N LEU A 131 4.63 0.08 -13.16
CA LEU A 131 3.41 -0.69 -12.96
C LEU A 131 2.50 -0.05 -11.90
N ARG A 132 3.06 0.46 -10.80
CA ARG A 132 2.30 1.18 -9.77
C ARG A 132 1.67 2.46 -10.33
N ALA A 133 2.47 3.30 -10.98
CA ALA A 133 2.01 4.57 -11.54
C ALA A 133 0.94 4.38 -12.64
N VAL A 134 1.13 3.44 -13.58
CA VAL A 134 0.15 3.23 -14.67
C VAL A 134 -1.18 2.70 -14.14
N LYS A 135 -1.15 1.95 -13.03
CA LYS A 135 -2.37 1.47 -12.35
C LYS A 135 -3.11 2.57 -11.59
N GLU A 136 -2.42 3.63 -11.20
CA GLU A 136 -3.03 4.77 -10.52
C GLU A 136 -3.54 5.86 -11.48
N TYR A 137 -2.78 6.19 -12.53
CA TYR A 137 -3.06 7.36 -13.38
C TYR A 137 -3.52 6.99 -14.80
N GLY A 138 -3.29 5.76 -15.25
CA GLY A 138 -3.47 5.37 -16.64
C GLY A 138 -2.31 5.82 -17.51
N ASP A 139 -2.60 6.58 -18.57
CA ASP A 139 -1.54 7.05 -19.47
C ASP A 139 -0.58 8.00 -18.74
N ILE A 140 0.71 7.70 -18.80
CA ILE A 140 1.78 8.42 -18.10
C ILE A 140 3.02 8.52 -18.97
N PRO A 141 3.93 9.47 -18.71
CA PRO A 141 5.26 9.47 -19.28
C PRO A 141 6.04 8.23 -18.84
N TYR A 142 6.46 7.43 -19.83
CA TYR A 142 7.18 6.19 -19.57
C TYR A 142 8.41 6.06 -20.48
N SER A 143 8.21 5.90 -21.79
CA SER A 143 9.29 5.62 -22.76
C SER A 143 10.27 6.77 -22.93
N GLU A 144 9.87 8.01 -22.62
CA GLU A 144 10.72 9.21 -22.68
C GLU A 144 11.07 9.78 -21.29
N ALA A 145 10.47 9.25 -20.23
CA ALA A 145 10.61 9.78 -18.87
C ALA A 145 12.02 9.60 -18.31
N GLY A 146 12.48 10.59 -17.52
CA GLY A 146 13.78 10.55 -16.82
C GLY A 146 15.02 10.74 -17.71
N LYS A 147 14.86 10.90 -19.03
CA LYS A 147 16.00 10.91 -19.97
C LYS A 147 16.70 12.25 -20.15
N ALA A 148 16.18 13.35 -19.60
CA ALA A 148 16.75 14.69 -19.76
C ALA A 148 18.24 14.78 -19.38
N ARG A 149 18.66 14.09 -18.31
CA ARG A 149 20.07 14.07 -17.85
C ARG A 149 21.03 13.35 -18.80
N VAL A 150 20.49 12.54 -19.71
CA VAL A 150 21.27 11.73 -20.66
C VAL A 150 21.02 12.16 -22.11
N GLY A 151 20.49 13.38 -22.31
CA GLY A 151 20.27 13.99 -23.63
C GLY A 151 18.89 13.76 -24.23
N GLY A 152 17.93 13.23 -23.46
CA GLY A 152 16.53 13.12 -23.84
C GLY A 152 15.73 14.41 -23.65
N THR A 153 14.42 14.32 -23.85
CA THR A 153 13.49 15.45 -23.72
C THR A 153 13.24 15.84 -22.25
N LEU A 154 12.93 17.12 -22.02
CA LEU A 154 12.40 17.64 -20.75
C LEU A 154 10.88 17.51 -20.66
N PHE A 155 10.20 17.29 -21.79
CA PHE A 155 8.75 17.24 -21.92
C PHE A 155 8.38 15.89 -22.55
N PRO A 156 8.40 14.81 -21.75
CA PRO A 156 8.15 13.46 -22.26
C PRO A 156 6.68 13.30 -22.67
N LYS A 157 6.44 12.56 -23.75
CA LYS A 157 5.08 12.18 -24.12
C LYS A 157 4.46 11.21 -23.10
N TYR A 158 3.14 11.21 -23.03
CA TYR A 158 2.37 10.26 -22.23
C TYR A 158 2.07 9.02 -23.07
N ASP A 159 2.55 7.86 -22.63
CA ASP A 159 2.33 6.59 -23.33
C ASP A 159 0.99 5.96 -22.95
N GLN A 160 0.43 5.15 -23.84
CA GLN A 160 -0.85 4.48 -23.56
C GLN A 160 -0.66 3.41 -22.49
N THR A 161 -1.62 3.29 -21.57
CA THR A 161 -1.66 2.25 -20.53
C THR A 161 -1.35 0.85 -21.09
N SER A 162 -1.98 0.48 -22.21
CA SER A 162 -1.77 -0.82 -22.86
C SER A 162 -0.35 -1.01 -23.42
N GLU A 163 0.24 0.06 -23.96
CA GLU A 163 1.62 0.04 -24.47
C GLU A 163 2.61 -0.03 -23.30
N ILE A 164 2.38 0.72 -22.23
CA ILE A 164 3.20 0.70 -21.02
C ILE A 164 3.25 -0.69 -20.40
N LEU A 165 2.09 -1.34 -20.16
CA LEU A 165 2.06 -2.70 -19.60
C LEU A 165 2.81 -3.70 -20.48
N SER A 166 2.68 -3.58 -21.81
CA SER A 166 3.40 -4.41 -22.77
C SER A 166 4.91 -4.17 -22.75
N THR A 167 5.33 -2.90 -22.68
CA THR A 167 6.74 -2.50 -22.62
C THR A 167 7.37 -2.94 -21.30
N ILE A 168 6.72 -2.72 -20.15
CA ILE A 168 7.22 -3.19 -18.84
C ILE A 168 7.43 -4.71 -18.90
N ASN A 169 6.45 -5.48 -19.36
CA ASN A 169 6.60 -6.94 -19.46
C ASN A 169 7.78 -7.34 -20.38
N ALA A 170 7.96 -6.65 -21.52
CA ALA A 170 9.08 -6.92 -22.42
C ALA A 170 10.44 -6.59 -21.79
N GLU A 171 10.56 -5.42 -21.15
CA GLU A 171 11.78 -5.01 -20.44
C GLU A 171 12.14 -5.98 -19.32
N LEU A 172 11.16 -6.40 -18.52
CA LEU A 172 11.37 -7.36 -17.44
C LEU A 172 11.76 -8.75 -17.97
N LYS A 173 11.13 -9.21 -19.07
CA LYS A 173 11.50 -10.46 -19.73
C LYS A 173 12.95 -10.43 -20.20
N THR A 174 13.38 -9.34 -20.82
CA THR A 174 14.78 -9.14 -21.22
C THR A 174 15.70 -9.08 -20.01
N ALA A 175 15.34 -8.32 -18.97
CA ALA A 175 16.15 -8.18 -17.76
C ALA A 175 16.38 -9.53 -17.05
N VAL A 176 15.34 -10.36 -16.95
CA VAL A 176 15.45 -11.70 -16.38
C VAL A 176 16.40 -12.58 -17.21
N ALA A 177 16.23 -12.60 -18.54
CA ALA A 177 17.09 -13.38 -19.44
C ALA A 177 18.55 -12.92 -19.45
N ASP A 178 18.77 -11.59 -19.36
CA ASP A 178 20.10 -10.99 -19.28
C ASP A 178 20.79 -11.36 -17.96
N ILE A 179 20.09 -11.33 -16.83
CA ILE A 179 20.63 -11.79 -15.54
C ILE A 179 20.91 -13.30 -15.58
N GLU A 180 19.99 -14.11 -16.11
CA GLU A 180 20.16 -15.55 -16.24
C GLU A 180 21.42 -15.91 -17.03
N SER A 181 21.64 -15.23 -18.16
CA SER A 181 22.80 -15.44 -19.02
C SER A 181 24.11 -14.90 -18.42
N ASN A 182 24.03 -14.04 -17.41
CA ASN A 182 25.15 -13.35 -16.79
C ASN A 182 25.13 -13.45 -15.27
N ILE A 183 24.73 -14.60 -14.71
CA ILE A 183 24.49 -14.72 -13.25
C ILE A 183 25.73 -14.44 -12.39
N ASN A 184 26.93 -14.64 -12.95
CA ASN A 184 28.22 -14.32 -12.32
C ASN A 184 28.75 -12.92 -12.69
N GLY A 185 27.94 -12.13 -13.39
CA GLY A 185 28.23 -10.74 -13.76
C GLY A 185 28.28 -9.84 -12.53
N LYS A 186 28.89 -8.67 -12.70
CA LYS A 186 28.99 -7.70 -11.61
C LYS A 186 27.60 -7.20 -11.20
N SER A 187 27.24 -7.35 -9.93
CA SER A 187 26.02 -6.80 -9.34
C SER A 187 26.30 -5.50 -8.56
N PHE A 188 25.26 -4.90 -7.98
CA PHE A 188 25.42 -3.79 -7.04
C PHE A 188 26.10 -4.26 -5.74
N ASP A 189 26.79 -3.33 -5.08
CA ASP A 189 27.49 -3.61 -3.83
C ASP A 189 26.48 -3.99 -2.72
N PRO A 190 26.70 -5.08 -1.97
CA PRO A 190 25.82 -5.52 -0.90
C PRO A 190 25.53 -4.46 0.17
N ASP A 191 26.44 -3.51 0.42
CA ASP A 191 26.24 -2.44 1.40
C ASP A 191 25.26 -1.34 0.90
N TYR A 192 24.99 -1.30 -0.40
CA TYR A 192 24.14 -0.30 -1.06
C TYR A 192 22.84 -0.92 -1.61
N ASP A 193 22.83 -2.22 -1.91
CA ASP A 193 21.63 -3.00 -2.19
C ASP A 193 21.10 -3.64 -0.90
N TYR A 194 20.41 -2.85 -0.08
CA TYR A 194 19.81 -3.34 1.17
C TYR A 194 18.51 -4.15 0.95
N MET A 195 18.13 -4.43 -0.30
CA MET A 195 16.97 -5.29 -0.60
C MET A 195 17.41 -6.73 -0.80
N TYR A 196 18.46 -6.95 -1.61
CA TYR A 196 18.93 -8.30 -1.95
C TYR A 196 20.44 -8.51 -1.78
N GLN A 197 21.16 -7.55 -1.21
CA GLN A 197 22.59 -7.66 -0.90
C GLN A 197 23.42 -8.06 -2.11
N GLY A 198 23.06 -7.56 -3.29
CA GLY A 198 23.73 -7.85 -4.56
C GLY A 198 23.31 -9.16 -5.22
N ASP A 199 22.37 -9.94 -4.66
CA ASP A 199 21.87 -11.18 -5.26
C ASP A 199 21.01 -10.91 -6.50
N ALA A 200 21.63 -10.99 -7.67
CA ALA A 200 20.97 -10.78 -8.96
C ALA A 200 19.88 -11.83 -9.24
N THR A 201 19.99 -13.04 -8.70
CA THR A 201 18.97 -14.10 -8.89
C THR A 201 17.65 -13.67 -8.27
N LYS A 202 17.70 -13.09 -7.06
CA LYS A 202 16.51 -12.59 -6.38
C LYS A 202 15.87 -11.41 -7.10
N TRP A 203 16.69 -10.50 -7.65
CA TRP A 203 16.21 -9.44 -8.54
C TRP A 203 15.48 -10.02 -9.77
N ALA A 204 16.03 -11.04 -10.41
CA ALA A 204 15.39 -11.69 -11.56
C ALA A 204 14.08 -12.41 -11.18
N LYS A 205 14.02 -13.07 -10.01
CA LYS A 205 12.77 -13.63 -9.47
C LYS A 205 11.71 -12.54 -9.26
N LEU A 206 12.07 -11.40 -8.68
CA LEU A 206 11.17 -10.24 -8.56
C LEU A 206 10.69 -9.76 -9.94
N GLY A 207 11.58 -9.71 -10.94
CA GLY A 207 11.21 -9.38 -12.32
C GLY A 207 10.09 -10.30 -12.86
N ASN A 208 10.18 -11.61 -12.60
CA ASN A 208 9.11 -12.56 -12.96
C ASN A 208 7.83 -12.36 -12.14
N VAL A 209 7.92 -12.03 -10.85
CA VAL A 209 6.75 -11.73 -10.01
C VAL A 209 6.02 -10.49 -10.51
N ILE A 210 6.72 -9.43 -10.89
CA ILE A 210 6.10 -8.22 -11.47
C ILE A 210 5.40 -8.54 -12.80
N ARG A 211 5.96 -9.44 -13.62
CA ARG A 211 5.29 -9.93 -14.84
C ARG A 211 3.99 -10.66 -14.51
N LEU A 212 3.93 -11.44 -13.43
CA LEU A 212 2.70 -12.05 -12.95
C LEU A 212 1.69 -11.03 -12.42
N GLU A 213 2.15 -9.93 -11.80
CA GLU A 213 1.27 -8.79 -11.45
C GLU A 213 0.64 -8.14 -12.69
N ILE A 214 1.40 -8.02 -13.79
CA ILE A 214 0.87 -7.55 -15.07
C ILE A 214 -0.17 -8.53 -15.60
N ALA A 215 0.09 -9.84 -15.56
CA ALA A 215 -0.87 -10.86 -15.97
C ALA A 215 -2.16 -10.78 -15.15
N LEU A 216 -2.07 -10.62 -13.82
CA LEU A 216 -3.26 -10.45 -12.97
C LEU A 216 -4.01 -9.15 -13.29
N THR A 217 -3.29 -8.06 -13.57
CA THR A 217 -3.87 -6.77 -13.99
C THR A 217 -4.67 -6.92 -15.28
N LEU A 218 -4.18 -7.75 -16.22
CA LEU A 218 -4.82 -8.04 -17.49
C LEU A 218 -5.93 -9.10 -17.40
N ALA A 219 -6.09 -9.82 -16.28
CA ALA A 219 -6.97 -10.98 -16.17
C ALA A 219 -8.42 -10.71 -16.59
N ASN A 220 -8.96 -9.53 -16.24
CA ASN A 220 -10.31 -9.13 -16.63
C ASN A 220 -10.39 -8.51 -18.04
N LYS A 221 -9.27 -8.04 -18.60
CA LYS A 221 -9.24 -7.19 -19.81
C LYS A 221 -8.77 -7.96 -21.06
N ASP A 222 -7.72 -8.75 -20.90
CA ASP A 222 -7.06 -9.53 -21.94
C ASP A 222 -6.48 -10.81 -21.31
N GLN A 223 -7.38 -11.77 -21.06
CA GLN A 223 -7.01 -13.05 -20.45
C GLN A 223 -6.04 -13.86 -21.34
N ALA A 224 -6.09 -13.68 -22.66
CA ALA A 224 -5.19 -14.36 -23.59
C ALA A 224 -3.75 -13.89 -23.42
N LEU A 225 -3.54 -12.56 -23.36
CA LEU A 225 -2.22 -12.00 -23.08
C LEU A 225 -1.75 -12.34 -21.66
N ALA A 226 -2.64 -12.29 -20.66
CA ALA A 226 -2.33 -12.70 -19.30
C ALA A 226 -1.80 -14.14 -19.26
N LYS A 227 -2.48 -15.06 -19.96
CA LYS A 227 -2.06 -16.47 -20.05
C LYS A 227 -0.72 -16.62 -20.77
N GLN A 228 -0.48 -15.87 -21.84
CA GLN A 228 0.82 -15.87 -22.52
C GLN A 228 1.94 -15.46 -21.56
N ILE A 229 1.76 -14.38 -20.80
CA ILE A 229 2.76 -13.91 -19.82
C ILE A 229 3.00 -14.99 -18.76
N CYS A 230 1.95 -15.61 -18.23
CA CYS A 230 2.06 -16.70 -17.27
C CYS A 230 2.85 -17.90 -17.82
N THR A 231 2.55 -18.39 -19.02
CA THR A 231 3.30 -19.49 -19.66
C THR A 231 4.77 -19.11 -19.85
N GLU A 232 5.07 -17.87 -20.26
CA GLU A 232 6.46 -17.43 -20.41
C GLU A 232 7.20 -17.37 -19.07
N VAL A 233 6.57 -16.87 -18.00
CA VAL A 233 7.16 -16.87 -16.65
C VAL A 233 7.37 -18.29 -16.14
N ALA A 234 6.39 -19.18 -16.34
CA ALA A 234 6.49 -20.59 -15.94
C ALA A 234 7.64 -21.34 -16.62
N SER A 235 8.01 -20.93 -17.83
CA SER A 235 9.14 -21.49 -18.59
C SER A 235 10.51 -20.93 -18.20
N SER A 236 10.56 -19.88 -17.37
CA SER A 236 11.81 -19.23 -16.94
C SER A 236 12.61 -20.13 -16.01
N SER A 237 13.90 -20.36 -16.29
CA SER A 237 14.74 -21.20 -15.41
C SER A 237 15.04 -20.54 -14.06
N ILE A 238 15.07 -19.20 -14.01
CA ILE A 238 15.16 -18.39 -12.79
C ILE A 238 13.96 -18.66 -11.84
N GLY A 239 12.79 -18.98 -12.39
CA GLY A 239 11.57 -19.16 -11.64
C GLY A 239 11.02 -17.87 -11.02
N ILE A 240 10.25 -18.06 -9.95
CA ILE A 240 9.58 -17.04 -9.14
C ILE A 240 10.09 -17.16 -7.69
N PHE A 241 9.45 -16.51 -6.73
CA PHE A 241 9.80 -16.75 -5.32
C PHE A 241 9.53 -18.22 -4.93
N ASP A 242 10.43 -18.77 -4.11
CA ASP A 242 10.33 -20.11 -3.55
C ASP A 242 9.98 -20.07 -2.05
N SER A 243 10.32 -18.97 -1.37
CA SER A 243 10.02 -18.74 0.04
C SER A 243 10.04 -17.24 0.37
N VAL A 244 9.80 -16.93 1.65
CA VAL A 244 9.98 -15.58 2.23
C VAL A 244 11.41 -15.03 2.13
N ASP A 245 12.41 -15.86 1.80
CA ASP A 245 13.79 -15.39 1.61
C ASP A 245 14.00 -14.68 0.27
N ASP A 246 13.13 -14.94 -0.71
CA ASP A 246 13.20 -14.30 -2.04
C ASP A 246 12.38 -12.99 -2.11
N GLU A 247 11.55 -12.72 -1.12
CA GLU A 247 10.62 -11.58 -1.15
C GLU A 247 11.35 -10.23 -1.23
N TYR A 248 10.74 -9.27 -1.90
CA TYR A 248 11.31 -7.91 -1.98
C TYR A 248 10.97 -7.17 -0.70
N LYS A 249 11.89 -7.18 0.27
CA LYS A 249 11.73 -6.56 1.59
C LYS A 249 12.72 -5.45 1.84
N LEU A 250 12.22 -4.42 2.50
CA LEU A 250 13.02 -3.39 3.11
C LEU A 250 13.37 -3.81 4.54
N ASP A 251 14.63 -4.15 4.77
CA ASP A 251 15.17 -4.42 6.11
C ASP A 251 16.42 -3.56 6.31
N ILE A 252 16.27 -2.53 7.12
CA ILE A 252 17.35 -1.56 7.39
C ILE A 252 18.27 -2.00 8.54
N GLY A 253 18.00 -3.14 9.19
CA GLY A 253 18.85 -3.78 10.20
C GLY A 253 19.21 -2.94 11.44
N LYS A 254 18.60 -1.75 11.61
CA LYS A 254 18.85 -0.80 12.71
C LYS A 254 17.56 -0.06 13.06
N PRO A 255 17.40 0.40 14.32
CA PRO A 255 16.45 1.46 14.62
C PRO A 255 16.82 2.66 13.76
N MET A 256 15.91 3.14 12.93
CA MET A 256 16.19 4.28 12.07
C MET A 256 16.26 5.52 12.96
N SER A 257 17.41 6.21 12.96
CA SER A 257 17.59 7.45 13.73
C SER A 257 16.46 8.43 13.45
N ASN A 258 15.90 8.98 14.54
CA ASN A 258 14.74 9.86 14.66
C ASN A 258 14.86 11.23 13.95
N SER A 259 15.66 11.36 12.88
CA SER A 259 15.56 12.53 12.03
C SER A 259 14.17 12.52 11.41
N ALA A 260 13.38 13.57 11.61
CA ALA A 260 11.98 13.67 11.16
C ALA A 260 11.74 13.43 9.65
N ASN A 261 12.77 13.11 8.86
CA ASN A 261 12.73 12.81 7.44
C ASN A 261 13.15 11.37 7.06
N SER A 262 13.54 10.52 8.03
CA SER A 262 14.10 9.19 7.74
C SER A 262 13.07 8.05 7.79
N LEU A 263 12.03 8.14 8.63
CA LEU A 263 11.01 7.10 8.68
C LEU A 263 9.88 7.40 7.69
N PRO A 264 9.35 6.38 6.98
CA PRO A 264 7.95 6.42 6.59
C PRO A 264 7.19 6.66 7.91
N TYR A 265 6.18 7.54 7.94
CA TYR A 265 5.42 7.85 9.17
C TYR A 265 6.11 8.73 10.26
N SER A 266 7.27 9.37 10.03
CA SER A 266 7.94 10.24 11.04
C SER A 266 7.19 11.54 11.39
N GLY A 267 6.23 11.97 10.57
CA GLY A 267 5.40 13.12 10.84
C GLY A 267 4.21 12.72 11.70
N GLY A 268 4.20 13.10 12.98
CA GLY A 268 3.13 12.87 13.95
C GLY A 268 1.80 13.56 13.62
N GLY A 269 1.21 13.25 12.47
CA GLY A 269 -0.19 13.54 12.21
C GLY A 269 -1.03 12.50 12.93
N ASP A 270 -1.80 12.91 13.92
CA ASP A 270 -2.90 12.11 14.47
C ASP A 270 -3.96 11.75 13.41
N ASN A 271 -3.81 12.16 12.15
CA ASN A 271 -4.62 11.76 10.99
C ASN A 271 -4.69 10.23 10.76
N PHE A 272 -3.91 9.44 11.52
CA PHE A 272 -4.01 7.99 11.64
C PHE A 272 -5.11 7.51 12.60
N THR A 273 -5.92 8.40 13.19
CA THR A 273 -7.00 8.05 14.12
C THR A 273 -8.15 7.41 13.35
N GLY A 274 -7.97 6.12 13.07
CA GLY A 274 -9.04 5.25 12.64
C GLY A 274 -9.17 4.03 13.54
N THR A 275 -10.36 3.47 13.50
CA THR A 275 -10.69 2.14 14.01
C THR A 275 -10.65 1.16 12.84
N ILE A 276 -10.52 -0.13 13.13
CA ILE A 276 -10.62 -1.16 12.08
C ILE A 276 -12.10 -1.34 11.73
N ASN A 277 -12.39 -1.58 10.45
CA ASN A 277 -13.74 -1.92 10.01
C ASN A 277 -14.26 -3.16 10.78
N MET A 278 -15.45 -3.03 11.36
CA MET A 278 -16.12 -4.08 12.12
C MET A 278 -16.26 -5.40 11.37
N GLN A 279 -16.51 -5.37 10.06
CA GLN A 279 -16.65 -6.60 9.26
C GLN A 279 -15.36 -7.42 9.26
N ILE A 280 -14.19 -6.75 9.19
CA ILE A 280 -12.88 -7.40 9.29
C ILE A 280 -12.69 -8.02 10.67
N ILE A 281 -12.94 -7.25 11.74
CA ILE A 281 -12.78 -7.73 13.12
C ILE A 281 -13.69 -8.93 13.39
N ASN A 282 -14.94 -8.88 12.93
CA ASN A 282 -15.92 -9.95 13.16
C ASN A 282 -15.49 -11.25 12.48
N MET A 283 -15.09 -11.17 11.21
CA MET A 283 -14.57 -12.32 10.47
C MET A 283 -13.33 -12.91 11.16
N MET A 284 -12.36 -12.07 11.51
CA MET A 284 -11.13 -12.52 12.17
C MET A 284 -11.41 -13.18 13.51
N LYS A 285 -12.31 -12.63 14.33
CA LYS A 285 -12.71 -13.22 15.62
C LYS A 285 -13.46 -14.53 15.45
N ALA A 286 -14.43 -14.58 14.54
CA ALA A 286 -15.26 -15.77 14.31
C ALA A 286 -14.43 -16.98 13.84
N ASN A 287 -13.33 -16.71 13.14
CA ASN A 287 -12.47 -17.74 12.54
C ASN A 287 -11.14 -17.94 13.31
N GLY A 288 -10.92 -17.22 14.41
CA GLY A 288 -9.69 -17.34 15.21
C GLY A 288 -8.42 -16.86 14.48
N ASP A 289 -8.52 -15.81 13.66
CA ASP A 289 -7.40 -15.30 12.87
C ASP A 289 -6.27 -14.79 13.79
N PRO A 290 -5.08 -15.41 13.74
CA PRO A 290 -3.95 -15.00 14.59
C PRO A 290 -3.44 -13.59 14.31
N ARG A 291 -3.75 -13.00 13.16
CA ARG A 291 -3.34 -11.62 12.81
C ARG A 291 -4.12 -10.57 13.57
N LEU A 292 -5.25 -10.91 14.21
CA LEU A 292 -6.12 -9.95 14.89
C LEU A 292 -5.39 -9.16 15.98
N ALA A 293 -4.63 -9.86 16.83
CA ALA A 293 -3.86 -9.26 17.92
C ALA A 293 -2.68 -8.40 17.43
N ILE A 294 -2.33 -8.54 16.15
CA ILE A 294 -1.33 -7.71 15.49
C ILE A 294 -2.04 -6.47 14.95
N PHE A 295 -3.08 -6.63 14.13
CA PHE A 295 -3.80 -5.54 13.45
C PHE A 295 -4.42 -4.54 14.41
N ALA A 296 -5.04 -5.04 15.48
CA ALA A 296 -5.87 -4.27 16.40
C ALA A 296 -5.16 -3.98 17.72
N LEU A 297 -5.30 -2.75 18.21
CA LEU A 297 -5.08 -2.46 19.62
C LEU A 297 -6.36 -2.79 20.41
N PRO A 298 -6.24 -3.21 21.68
CA PRO A 298 -7.40 -3.32 22.54
C PRO A 298 -8.10 -1.96 22.71
N SER A 299 -9.39 -2.00 23.06
CA SER A 299 -10.16 -0.83 23.47
C SER A 299 -9.46 -0.04 24.57
N SER A 300 -9.65 1.29 24.54
CA SER A 300 -9.06 2.21 25.50
C SER A 300 -9.88 2.40 26.78
N LEU A 301 -11.03 1.71 26.86
CA LEU A 301 -11.89 1.71 28.04
C LEU A 301 -11.13 1.27 29.29
N SER A 302 -11.40 1.94 30.41
CA SER A 302 -10.93 1.52 31.73
C SER A 302 -11.71 0.29 32.21
N ASP A 303 -11.13 -0.49 33.14
CA ASP A 303 -11.82 -1.63 33.78
C ASP A 303 -13.16 -1.22 34.41
N LYS A 304 -13.28 0.04 34.87
CA LYS A 304 -14.54 0.60 35.39
C LYS A 304 -15.56 0.82 34.27
N GLY A 305 -15.13 1.37 33.13
CA GLY A 305 -15.98 1.50 31.94
C GLY A 305 -16.49 0.16 31.46
N ILE A 306 -15.63 -0.87 31.43
CA ILE A 306 -16.00 -2.25 31.09
C ILE A 306 -17.08 -2.80 32.02
N LYS A 307 -16.86 -2.73 33.34
CA LYS A 307 -17.82 -3.22 34.35
C LYS A 307 -19.16 -2.50 34.30
N TYR A 308 -19.17 -1.22 33.95
CA TYR A 308 -20.42 -0.48 33.75
C TYR A 308 -21.20 -0.99 32.54
N LEU A 309 -20.51 -1.20 31.39
CA LEU A 309 -21.15 -1.77 30.20
C LEU A 309 -21.74 -3.16 30.51
N GLU A 310 -20.99 -3.99 31.25
CA GLU A 310 -21.46 -5.29 31.72
C GLU A 310 -22.68 -5.17 32.64
N ASN A 311 -22.67 -4.20 33.56
CA ASN A 311 -23.79 -3.96 34.48
C ASN A 311 -25.05 -3.50 33.73
N VAL A 312 -24.95 -2.54 32.80
CA VAL A 312 -26.06 -2.06 31.97
C VAL A 312 -26.71 -3.23 31.19
N LEU A 313 -25.89 -4.09 30.58
CA LEU A 313 -26.36 -5.28 29.88
C LEU A 313 -27.10 -6.26 30.81
N GLN A 314 -26.58 -6.46 32.02
CA GLN A 314 -27.14 -7.41 32.98
C GLN A 314 -28.41 -6.90 33.67
N THR A 315 -28.46 -5.62 34.04
CA THR A 315 -29.54 -5.05 34.87
C THR A 315 -30.65 -4.41 34.06
N GLY A 316 -30.38 -3.96 32.83
CA GLY A 316 -31.32 -3.14 32.08
C GLY A 316 -31.38 -1.67 32.52
N GLU A 317 -30.50 -1.23 33.44
CA GLU A 317 -30.42 0.18 33.78
C GLU A 317 -29.99 1.00 32.55
N ASN A 318 -30.72 2.08 32.28
CA ASN A 318 -30.54 2.92 31.09
C ASN A 318 -30.82 2.19 29.77
N GLU A 319 -32.11 1.95 29.48
CA GLU A 319 -32.60 1.26 28.28
C GLU A 319 -32.06 1.82 26.95
N GLU A 320 -31.80 3.12 26.88
CA GLU A 320 -31.22 3.76 25.68
C GLU A 320 -29.76 3.33 25.48
N VAL A 321 -28.95 3.42 26.53
CA VAL A 321 -27.55 2.98 26.50
C VAL A 321 -27.46 1.48 26.34
N LYS A 322 -28.36 0.71 26.97
CA LYS A 322 -28.47 -0.73 26.75
C LYS A 322 -28.81 -1.06 25.31
N ALA A 323 -29.79 -0.42 24.69
CA ALA A 323 -30.13 -0.67 23.29
C ALA A 323 -28.95 -0.31 22.36
N GLN A 324 -28.20 0.74 22.66
CA GLN A 324 -27.00 1.14 21.92
C GLN A 324 -25.83 0.14 22.11
N ILE A 325 -25.66 -0.38 23.33
CA ILE A 325 -24.66 -1.39 23.68
C ILE A 325 -25.05 -2.77 23.14
N GLU A 326 -26.32 -3.17 23.20
CA GLU A 326 -26.84 -4.39 22.61
C GLU A 326 -26.85 -4.30 21.09
N ALA A 327 -27.04 -3.13 20.47
CA ALA A 327 -26.77 -2.96 19.05
C ALA A 327 -25.27 -3.15 18.74
N LEU A 328 -24.38 -2.70 19.65
CA LEU A 328 -22.93 -2.90 19.53
C LEU A 328 -22.50 -4.37 19.78
N PHE A 329 -23.18 -5.11 20.67
CA PHE A 329 -22.87 -6.51 21.02
C PHE A 329 -23.72 -7.57 20.30
N ALA A 330 -24.91 -7.28 19.79
CA ALA A 330 -25.67 -8.19 18.92
C ALA A 330 -24.93 -8.44 17.58
N ILE A 331 -23.94 -7.60 17.29
CA ILE A 331 -22.99 -7.72 16.18
C ILE A 331 -21.73 -8.52 16.59
N VAL A 332 -21.54 -8.78 17.89
CA VAL A 332 -20.48 -9.60 18.49
C VAL A 332 -21.17 -10.80 19.16
N ASP A 333 -21.49 -11.84 18.38
CA ASP A 333 -22.17 -13.08 18.81
C ASP A 333 -22.16 -13.36 20.33
N THR A 334 -23.23 -12.93 21.00
CA THR A 334 -23.44 -13.11 22.45
C THR A 334 -23.96 -14.51 22.80
N THR A 335 -24.25 -15.35 21.79
CA THR A 335 -24.73 -16.72 22.01
C THR A 335 -23.58 -17.69 22.29
N LYS A 336 -22.35 -17.31 21.92
CA LYS A 336 -21.13 -17.92 22.46
C LYS A 336 -20.87 -17.35 23.85
N LYS A 337 -21.58 -17.87 24.87
CA LYS A 337 -21.27 -17.72 26.30
C LYS A 337 -19.95 -18.41 26.70
N GLU A 338 -18.95 -18.32 25.83
CA GLU A 338 -17.58 -18.57 26.17
C GLU A 338 -16.97 -17.18 26.31
N ASN A 339 -16.41 -16.89 27.49
CA ASN A 339 -15.59 -15.69 27.75
C ASN A 339 -14.78 -15.34 26.51
N PRO A 340 -14.47 -14.05 26.23
CA PRO A 340 -13.55 -13.68 25.15
C PRO A 340 -12.35 -14.63 25.21
N VAL A 341 -12.35 -15.60 24.30
CA VAL A 341 -11.36 -16.67 24.33
C VAL A 341 -10.11 -15.96 23.90
N LEU A 342 -9.25 -15.75 24.88
CA LEU A 342 -7.83 -15.64 24.65
C LEU A 342 -7.48 -16.70 23.62
N VAL A 343 -7.14 -16.27 22.40
CA VAL A 343 -6.29 -17.11 21.56
C VAL A 343 -5.12 -17.46 22.45
N LYS A 344 -4.94 -18.75 22.74
CA LYS A 344 -3.93 -19.22 23.71
C LYS A 344 -2.57 -18.59 23.35
N GLY A 345 -2.23 -17.60 24.15
CA GLY A 345 -1.22 -16.58 23.91
C GLY A 345 -1.57 -15.44 24.86
N ASN A 346 -0.70 -15.17 25.83
CA ASN A 346 -0.98 -14.40 27.04
C ASN A 346 -1.34 -12.91 26.78
N VAL A 347 -2.55 -12.64 26.29
CA VAL A 347 -3.21 -11.34 26.36
C VAL A 347 -3.97 -11.31 27.71
N PRO A 348 -3.98 -10.22 28.49
CA PRO A 348 -4.85 -10.10 29.65
C PRO A 348 -6.31 -10.23 29.22
N GLU A 349 -7.08 -11.09 29.90
CA GLU A 349 -8.48 -11.52 29.64
C GLU A 349 -9.55 -10.41 29.54
N TRP A 350 -9.16 -9.12 29.55
CA TRP A 350 -10.04 -8.04 29.99
C TRP A 350 -10.17 -6.85 29.03
N ARG A 351 -9.80 -6.95 27.75
CA ARG A 351 -9.95 -5.77 26.85
C ARG A 351 -10.67 -6.09 25.55
N PHE A 352 -11.75 -5.34 25.33
CA PHE A 352 -12.60 -5.44 24.15
C PHE A 352 -11.81 -5.21 22.87
N ILE A 353 -11.97 -6.11 21.90
CA ILE A 353 -11.59 -5.88 20.51
C ILE A 353 -12.87 -5.82 19.70
N GLY A 354 -13.20 -4.65 19.18
CA GLY A 354 -14.41 -4.40 18.38
C GLY A 354 -14.10 -3.37 17.29
N GLY A 355 -14.47 -3.65 16.04
CA GLY A 355 -14.29 -2.67 14.96
C GLY A 355 -15.45 -1.68 14.90
N SER A 356 -15.27 -0.57 14.20
CA SER A 356 -16.33 0.43 14.00
C SER A 356 -17.17 0.09 12.78
N PRO A 357 -18.51 0.29 12.82
CA PRO A 357 -19.32 0.18 11.62
C PRO A 357 -18.83 1.19 10.57
N PHE A 358 -18.79 0.74 9.31
CA PHE A 358 -18.50 1.64 8.20
C PHE A 358 -19.77 2.40 7.84
N VAL A 359 -19.85 3.68 8.22
CA VAL A 359 -20.97 4.57 7.87
C VAL A 359 -20.40 5.89 7.31
N PHE A 360 -21.06 6.36 6.25
CA PHE A 360 -20.73 7.60 5.56
C PHE A 360 -21.53 8.76 6.14
N ASP A 361 -20.88 9.88 6.46
CA ASP A 361 -21.53 11.05 7.04
C ASP A 361 -21.60 12.21 6.03
N GLU A 362 -22.79 12.80 5.88
CA GLU A 362 -22.90 14.19 5.46
C GLU A 362 -23.86 15.03 6.34
N SER A 363 -24.61 14.48 7.31
CA SER A 363 -25.60 15.28 8.10
C SER A 363 -26.53 14.53 9.09
N SER A 364 -26.35 13.25 9.43
CA SER A 364 -27.33 12.63 10.35
C SER A 364 -27.01 12.90 11.83
N ASP A 365 -27.84 13.75 12.47
CA ASP A 365 -27.79 14.05 13.91
C ASP A 365 -27.79 12.77 14.77
N GLU A 366 -28.47 11.72 14.29
CA GLU A 366 -28.61 10.42 14.94
C GLU A 366 -27.28 9.63 14.94
N TYR A 367 -26.50 9.68 13.86
CA TYR A 367 -25.18 9.04 13.79
C TYR A 367 -24.12 9.83 14.54
N SER A 368 -24.14 11.16 14.47
CA SER A 368 -23.28 12.02 15.31
C SER A 368 -23.52 11.75 16.80
N ALA A 369 -24.78 11.53 17.20
CA ALA A 369 -25.14 11.14 18.56
C ALA A 369 -24.59 9.75 18.92
N LEU A 370 -24.79 8.73 18.07
CA LEU A 370 -24.24 7.38 18.26
C LEU A 370 -22.71 7.42 18.42
N TYR A 371 -22.04 8.17 17.55
CA TYR A 371 -20.59 8.35 17.52
C TYR A 371 -20.06 9.10 18.74
N LYS A 372 -20.75 10.16 19.18
CA LYS A 372 -20.47 10.85 20.45
C LYS A 372 -20.62 9.90 21.65
N THR A 373 -21.64 9.04 21.65
CA THR A 373 -21.80 8.00 22.67
C THR A 373 -20.66 6.96 22.63
N TYR A 374 -20.15 6.60 21.44
CA TYR A 374 -19.04 5.66 21.26
C TYR A 374 -17.64 6.22 21.60
N HIS A 375 -17.45 7.54 21.55
CA HIS A 375 -16.15 8.22 21.71
C HIS A 375 -15.92 8.87 23.08
N TYR A 376 -16.98 9.11 23.84
CA TYR A 376 -16.92 9.91 25.08
C TYR A 376 -17.50 9.19 26.30
N LEU A 377 -17.12 7.93 26.52
CA LEU A 377 -17.27 7.31 27.84
C LEU A 377 -16.08 7.72 28.72
N ASP A 378 -16.03 8.99 29.13
CA ASP A 378 -15.01 9.57 30.01
C ASP A 378 -15.32 9.24 31.48
N TRP A 379 -15.01 8.03 31.93
CA TRP A 379 -15.32 7.55 33.28
C TRP A 379 -14.04 7.18 34.06
N ASP A 380 -13.35 8.21 34.57
CA ASP A 380 -12.36 8.04 35.65
C ASP A 380 -12.91 8.40 37.07
N GLY A 381 -14.19 8.80 37.18
CA GLY A 381 -14.88 9.10 38.46
C GLY A 381 -16.42 8.87 38.43
N ASP A 382 -17.11 9.20 39.53
CA ASP A 382 -18.58 9.04 39.70
C ASP A 382 -19.44 10.00 38.82
N GLU A 383 -18.83 10.96 38.12
CA GLU A 383 -19.51 11.84 37.15
C GLU A 383 -18.65 12.14 35.90
N PRO A 384 -19.27 12.41 34.73
CA PRO A 384 -18.56 12.72 33.49
C PRO A 384 -17.85 14.08 33.58
N SER A 385 -16.56 14.13 33.25
CA SER A 385 -15.85 15.40 33.02
C SER A 385 -15.52 15.56 31.54
N SER A 386 -15.24 16.78 31.08
CA SER A 386 -15.19 17.11 29.65
C SER A 386 -13.80 17.03 29.03
N GLN A 387 -12.88 16.18 29.51
CA GLN A 387 -11.44 16.35 29.20
C GLN A 387 -10.67 15.12 28.69
N SER A 388 -11.23 13.90 28.62
CA SER A 388 -10.52 12.75 28.00
C SER A 388 -11.43 11.77 27.23
N GLY A 389 -11.33 11.73 25.89
CA GLY A 389 -12.07 10.79 25.05
C GLY A 389 -11.43 9.39 25.01
N ARG A 390 -12.13 8.37 25.50
CA ARG A 390 -11.75 6.93 25.38
C ARG A 390 -12.62 6.25 24.31
N LEU A 391 -11.96 5.58 23.36
CA LEU A 391 -12.55 4.73 22.31
C LEU A 391 -13.07 3.41 22.87
N VAL A 392 -14.35 3.11 22.60
CA VAL A 392 -14.94 1.77 22.79
C VAL A 392 -14.34 0.76 21.79
N PHE A 393 -14.07 1.20 20.56
CA PHE A 393 -13.54 0.37 19.48
C PHE A 393 -12.02 0.23 19.50
N SER A 394 -11.55 -0.83 18.86
CA SER A 394 -10.14 -1.09 18.58
C SER A 394 -9.59 -0.10 17.56
N GLY A 395 -8.56 0.62 17.98
CA GLY A 395 -7.70 1.37 17.07
C GLY A 395 -6.82 0.43 16.24
N VAL A 396 -6.34 0.92 15.11
CA VAL A 396 -5.30 0.24 14.33
C VAL A 396 -3.99 0.24 15.13
N ASN A 397 -3.28 -0.88 15.14
CA ASN A 397 -1.93 -0.96 15.68
C ASN A 397 -0.94 -0.25 14.76
N LYS A 398 -0.70 1.03 15.03
CA LYS A 398 0.18 1.88 14.23
C LYS A 398 1.64 1.43 14.26
N LYS A 399 2.06 0.63 15.25
CA LYS A 399 3.42 0.08 15.29
C LYS A 399 3.72 -0.87 14.14
N ILE A 400 2.72 -1.48 13.49
CA ILE A 400 2.91 -2.27 12.25
C ILE A 400 3.49 -1.40 11.12
N MET A 401 3.23 -0.10 11.16
CA MET A 401 3.62 0.83 10.10
C MET A 401 4.82 1.69 10.49
N ASN A 402 4.95 1.98 11.79
CA ASN A 402 6.07 2.72 12.33
C ASN A 402 6.50 2.14 13.70
N PRO A 403 7.62 1.41 13.78
CA PRO A 403 8.11 0.83 15.03
C PRO A 403 8.50 1.88 16.07
N ASP A 404 8.83 3.11 15.64
CA ASP A 404 9.13 4.25 16.50
C ASP A 404 7.87 4.99 16.94
N TYR A 405 6.68 4.54 16.54
CA TYR A 405 5.43 5.12 17.00
C TYR A 405 5.29 4.97 18.51
N ASN A 406 5.38 6.11 19.18
CA ASN A 406 5.34 6.29 20.63
C ASN A 406 4.14 7.17 21.05
N GLY A 407 3.04 7.13 20.28
CA GLY A 407 1.98 8.16 20.21
C GLY A 407 1.45 8.74 21.52
N THR A 408 0.57 9.74 21.47
CA THR A 408 0.17 10.58 22.63
C THR A 408 -1.34 10.50 22.95
N THR A 409 -1.91 9.30 23.01
CA THR A 409 -3.35 9.09 23.29
C THR A 409 -3.53 8.34 24.60
N ALA A 410 -4.70 8.36 25.25
CA ALA A 410 -4.92 7.54 26.46
C ALA A 410 -4.64 6.03 26.26
N LEU A 411 -4.65 5.55 25.00
CA LEU A 411 -4.16 4.22 24.60
C LEU A 411 -2.65 4.06 24.76
N SER A 412 -1.88 5.10 24.38
CA SER A 412 -0.43 5.10 24.51
C SER A 412 0.02 5.25 25.96
N GLU A 413 -0.66 6.02 26.81
CA GLU A 413 -0.23 6.23 28.20
C GLU A 413 -0.13 4.91 29.01
N TYR A 414 -1.08 3.99 28.82
CA TYR A 414 -1.05 2.66 29.45
C TYR A 414 0.06 1.76 28.89
N PHE A 415 0.29 1.79 27.57
CA PHE A 415 1.34 0.98 26.93
C PHE A 415 2.74 1.59 27.09
N GLU A 416 2.84 2.90 27.21
CA GLU A 416 4.05 3.64 27.52
C GLU A 416 4.52 3.27 28.92
N GLU A 417 3.66 3.32 29.96
CA GLU A 417 4.05 2.92 31.32
C GLU A 417 4.66 1.52 31.42
N GLN A 418 4.22 0.58 30.57
CA GLN A 418 4.79 -0.77 30.51
C GLN A 418 6.10 -0.84 29.71
N ASN A 419 6.37 0.11 28.80
CA ASN A 419 7.45 0.04 27.81
C ASN A 419 8.39 1.26 27.79
N LYS A 420 8.38 2.14 28.81
CA LYS A 420 9.16 3.40 28.85
C LYS A 420 10.67 3.22 28.65
N ASP A 421 11.19 2.00 28.86
CA ASP A 421 12.62 1.68 28.82
C ASP A 421 13.00 0.68 27.69
N GLU A 422 12.07 0.31 26.80
CA GLU A 422 12.39 -0.62 25.70
C GLU A 422 13.00 0.11 24.48
N GLU A 423 14.10 -0.43 23.93
CA GLU A 423 14.68 0.06 22.67
C GLU A 423 13.65 0.00 21.53
N ALA A 424 13.67 0.97 20.61
CA ALA A 424 12.84 0.97 19.41
C ALA A 424 12.95 -0.34 18.60
N GLY A 425 11.84 -0.73 17.96
CA GLY A 425 11.82 -1.87 17.04
C GLY A 425 12.64 -1.61 15.77
N GLN A 426 12.99 -2.67 15.06
CA GLN A 426 13.62 -2.58 13.74
C GLN A 426 12.54 -2.48 12.67
N PHE A 427 12.63 -1.46 11.81
CA PHE A 427 11.70 -1.31 10.71
C PHE A 427 11.98 -2.37 9.64
N VAL A 428 11.01 -3.25 9.43
CA VAL A 428 10.99 -4.22 8.34
C VAL A 428 9.69 -4.06 7.54
N LEU A 429 9.78 -4.07 6.22
CA LEU A 429 8.60 -4.09 5.36
C LEU A 429 8.80 -4.99 4.14
N PRO A 430 8.07 -6.10 4.05
CA PRO A 430 7.89 -6.83 2.81
C PRO A 430 7.08 -6.02 1.79
N VAL A 431 7.76 -5.38 0.83
CA VAL A 431 7.13 -4.52 -0.20
C VAL A 431 6.41 -5.36 -1.25
N VAL A 432 7.04 -6.46 -1.68
CA VAL A 432 6.39 -7.52 -2.49
C VAL A 432 6.60 -8.84 -1.76
N PRO A 433 5.69 -9.21 -0.83
CA PRO A 433 5.87 -10.39 0.01
C PRO A 433 5.60 -11.69 -0.74
N TYR A 434 6.18 -12.78 -0.25
CA TYR A 434 5.88 -14.13 -0.72
C TYR A 434 4.37 -14.45 -0.64
N SER A 435 3.72 -14.03 0.45
CA SER A 435 2.28 -14.21 0.65
C SER A 435 1.42 -13.55 -0.44
N TYR A 436 1.83 -12.36 -0.91
CA TYR A 436 1.14 -11.67 -2.00
C TYR A 436 1.28 -12.44 -3.30
N MET A 437 2.48 -12.91 -3.63
CA MET A 437 2.69 -13.72 -4.84
C MET A 437 1.88 -15.02 -4.79
N SER A 438 1.88 -15.76 -3.68
CA SER A 438 1.14 -17.02 -3.57
C SER A 438 -0.38 -16.82 -3.69
N LEU A 439 -0.95 -15.81 -3.05
CA LEU A 439 -2.38 -15.49 -3.18
C LEU A 439 -2.73 -14.93 -4.56
N LEU A 440 -1.80 -14.23 -5.22
CA LEU A 440 -1.93 -13.83 -6.63
C LEU A 440 -1.95 -15.06 -7.56
N LEU A 441 -1.07 -16.04 -7.33
CA LEU A 441 -1.02 -17.28 -8.10
C LEU A 441 -2.27 -18.13 -7.91
N SER A 442 -2.79 -18.22 -6.67
CA SER A 442 -4.08 -18.85 -6.40
C SER A 442 -5.20 -18.25 -7.26
N GLN A 443 -5.22 -16.92 -7.41
CA GLN A 443 -6.20 -16.24 -8.25
C GLN A 443 -6.00 -16.51 -9.74
N LEU A 444 -4.76 -16.46 -10.24
CA LEU A 444 -4.47 -16.75 -11.64
C LEU A 444 -4.79 -18.21 -11.99
N ASP A 445 -4.51 -19.15 -11.09
CA ASP A 445 -4.79 -20.57 -11.26
C ASP A 445 -6.30 -20.85 -11.23
N TYR A 446 -7.03 -20.28 -10.28
CA TYR A 446 -8.50 -20.35 -10.22
C TYR A 446 -9.16 -19.86 -11.50
N LEU A 447 -8.58 -18.81 -12.13
CA LEU A 447 -9.05 -18.26 -13.41
C LEU A 447 -8.55 -19.03 -14.64
N ASN A 448 -7.83 -20.15 -14.47
CA ASN A 448 -7.19 -20.95 -15.53
C ASN A 448 -6.20 -20.16 -16.41
N ILE A 449 -5.56 -19.15 -15.81
CA ILE A 449 -4.56 -18.28 -16.45
C ILE A 449 -3.15 -18.77 -16.14
N TRP A 450 -2.89 -19.22 -14.90
CA TRP A 450 -1.60 -19.74 -14.50
C TRP A 450 -1.31 -21.09 -15.17
N ASP A 451 -0.15 -21.19 -15.80
CA ASP A 451 0.36 -22.44 -16.39
C ASP A 451 1.39 -22.98 -15.41
N ASN A 452 0.94 -23.84 -14.51
CA ASN A 452 1.62 -24.11 -13.26
C ASN A 452 2.82 -25.08 -13.42
N PRO A 453 4.08 -24.61 -13.30
CA PRO A 453 5.25 -25.48 -13.42
C PRO A 453 5.54 -26.26 -12.13
N LYS A 454 4.96 -25.86 -10.99
CA LYS A 454 5.21 -26.45 -9.66
C LYS A 454 4.19 -27.52 -9.27
N GLY A 455 3.15 -27.76 -10.08
CA GLY A 455 2.13 -28.79 -9.85
C GLY A 455 1.10 -28.48 -8.75
N LYS A 456 1.23 -27.33 -8.07
CA LYS A 456 0.29 -26.81 -7.05
C LYS A 456 -1.03 -26.25 -7.61
N ASP A 457 -2.18 -26.75 -7.22
CA ASP A 457 -3.45 -26.14 -7.59
C ASP A 457 -3.75 -24.82 -6.85
N TYR A 458 -4.84 -24.14 -7.22
CA TYR A 458 -5.24 -22.87 -6.62
C TYR A 458 -5.44 -22.96 -5.11
N ALA A 459 -5.82 -24.13 -4.57
CA ALA A 459 -6.05 -24.33 -3.15
C ALA A 459 -4.72 -24.47 -2.40
N GLU A 460 -3.74 -25.18 -2.97
CA GLU A 460 -2.39 -25.26 -2.43
C GLU A 460 -1.71 -23.88 -2.39
N TRP A 461 -1.85 -23.09 -3.45
CA TRP A 461 -1.36 -21.70 -3.47
C TRP A 461 -2.07 -20.80 -2.45
N TYR A 462 -3.36 -21.03 -2.25
CA TYR A 462 -4.15 -20.30 -1.27
C TYR A 462 -3.68 -20.59 0.16
N GLU A 463 -3.57 -21.88 0.53
CA GLU A 463 -3.15 -22.29 1.88
C GLU A 463 -1.75 -21.78 2.20
N GLU A 464 -0.81 -21.91 1.25
CA GLU A 464 0.55 -21.39 1.39
C GLU A 464 0.57 -19.86 1.50
N GLY A 465 -0.26 -19.16 0.73
CA GLY A 465 -0.37 -17.71 0.79
C GLY A 465 -0.95 -17.21 2.12
N VAL A 466 -1.96 -17.88 2.66
CA VAL A 466 -2.53 -17.58 3.98
C VAL A 466 -1.53 -17.84 5.09
N GLU A 467 -0.84 -18.98 5.07
CA GLU A 467 0.23 -19.30 6.01
C GLU A 467 1.34 -18.23 5.96
N ALA A 468 1.84 -17.93 4.76
CA ALA A 468 2.87 -16.92 4.57
C ALA A 468 2.41 -15.54 5.06
N SER A 469 1.13 -15.19 4.87
CA SER A 469 0.56 -13.93 5.37
C SER A 469 0.61 -13.87 6.90
N ILE A 470 0.20 -14.93 7.59
CA ILE A 470 0.22 -14.98 9.06
C ILE A 470 1.65 -14.87 9.58
N ARG A 471 2.60 -15.60 8.97
CA ARG A 471 4.03 -15.56 9.33
C ARG A 471 4.65 -14.19 9.06
N MET A 472 4.30 -13.56 7.94
CA MET A 472 4.75 -12.21 7.59
C MET A 472 4.34 -11.20 8.66
N TYR A 473 3.07 -11.21 9.09
CA TYR A 473 2.63 -10.31 10.16
C TYR A 473 3.26 -10.63 11.51
N ASP A 474 3.51 -11.90 11.83
CA ASP A 474 4.24 -12.28 13.05
C ASP A 474 5.69 -11.77 13.02
N TYR A 475 6.37 -11.90 11.88
CA TYR A 475 7.70 -11.33 11.64
C TYR A 475 7.71 -9.81 11.81
N ILE A 476 6.75 -9.09 11.22
CA ILE A 476 6.61 -7.64 11.41
C ILE A 476 6.40 -7.33 12.90
N ALA A 477 5.49 -8.05 13.56
CA ALA A 477 5.17 -7.82 14.97
C ALA A 477 6.38 -7.98 15.90
N ILE A 478 7.21 -8.99 15.65
CA ILE A 478 8.44 -9.26 16.39
C ILE A 478 9.48 -8.15 16.17
N ASN A 479 9.76 -7.79 14.91
CA ASN A 479 10.81 -6.83 14.59
C ASN A 479 10.43 -5.42 15.02
N HIS A 480 9.20 -4.99 14.75
CA HIS A 480 8.73 -3.67 15.11
C HIS A 480 8.36 -3.54 16.59
N LYS A 481 8.40 -4.65 17.36
CA LYS A 481 7.92 -4.69 18.75
C LYS A 481 6.50 -4.12 18.87
N THR A 482 5.64 -4.48 17.91
CA THR A 482 4.25 -3.99 17.85
C THR A 482 3.38 -4.59 18.94
N ASN A 483 3.87 -5.66 19.56
CA ASN A 483 3.16 -6.44 20.51
C ASN A 483 3.18 -5.77 21.89
N PRO A 484 2.04 -5.21 22.34
CA PRO A 484 1.99 -4.52 23.63
C PRO A 484 2.24 -5.43 24.84
N TYR A 485 2.21 -6.75 24.66
CA TYR A 485 2.43 -7.73 25.73
C TYR A 485 3.74 -8.51 25.58
N ASN A 486 4.61 -8.12 24.63
CA ASN A 486 5.91 -8.74 24.38
C ASN A 486 5.85 -10.28 24.21
N TRP A 487 4.70 -10.82 23.77
CA TRP A 487 4.52 -12.27 23.59
C TRP A 487 5.12 -12.72 22.26
N LYS A 488 5.92 -13.80 22.29
CA LYS A 488 6.45 -14.44 21.10
C LYS A 488 5.84 -15.83 21.01
N ARG A 489 5.10 -16.10 19.92
CA ARG A 489 4.62 -17.44 19.66
C ARG A 489 5.80 -18.35 19.42
N THR A 490 5.79 -19.51 20.05
CA THR A 490 6.64 -20.61 19.61
C THR A 490 6.19 -21.04 18.23
N GLU A 491 7.12 -21.64 17.46
CA GLU A 491 6.80 -22.21 16.15
C GLU A 491 5.63 -23.20 16.22
N ALA A 492 5.53 -23.99 17.31
CA ALA A 492 4.44 -24.93 17.52
C ALA A 492 3.08 -24.23 17.73
N GLU A 493 3.03 -23.14 18.50
CA GLU A 493 1.81 -22.35 18.71
C GLU A 493 1.37 -21.65 17.42
N LEU A 494 2.33 -21.10 16.66
CA LEU A 494 2.08 -20.48 15.37
C LEU A 494 1.50 -21.50 14.37
N ASN A 495 2.12 -22.68 14.26
CA ASN A 495 1.65 -23.76 13.40
C ASN A 495 0.25 -24.27 13.78
N GLY A 496 -0.02 -24.40 15.08
CA GLY A 496 -1.36 -24.74 15.58
C GLY A 496 -2.40 -23.69 15.15
N ALA A 497 -2.12 -22.41 15.39
CA ALA A 497 -3.03 -21.32 15.01
C ALA A 497 -3.27 -21.22 13.50
N ILE A 498 -2.23 -21.45 12.67
CA ILE A 498 -2.36 -21.49 11.21
C ILE A 498 -3.28 -22.65 10.78
N SER A 499 -3.05 -23.85 11.33
CA SER A 499 -3.85 -25.03 11.02
C SER A 499 -5.32 -24.86 11.41
N ASP A 500 -5.58 -24.28 12.59
CA ASP A 500 -6.93 -24.01 13.07
C ASP A 500 -7.63 -22.97 12.19
N TYR A 501 -6.93 -21.89 11.83
CA TYR A 501 -7.46 -20.83 10.98
C TYR A 501 -7.80 -21.33 9.57
N LEU A 502 -6.90 -22.09 8.92
CA LEU A 502 -7.14 -22.68 7.60
C LEU A 502 -8.31 -23.67 7.59
N SER A 503 -8.60 -24.29 8.74
CA SER A 503 -9.71 -25.22 8.90
C SER A 503 -11.05 -24.55 9.23
N SER A 504 -11.05 -23.24 9.51
CA SER A 504 -12.25 -22.50 9.91
C SER A 504 -13.24 -22.30 8.75
N GLN A 505 -14.51 -22.11 9.07
CA GLN A 505 -15.62 -22.19 8.11
C GLN A 505 -15.54 -21.16 6.97
N ASP A 506 -15.17 -19.91 7.29
CA ASP A 506 -15.12 -18.82 6.30
C ASP A 506 -13.76 -18.74 5.58
N VAL A 507 -12.81 -19.60 5.95
CA VAL A 507 -11.44 -19.62 5.40
C VAL A 507 -11.20 -20.88 4.57
N LYS A 508 -11.68 -22.04 5.02
CA LYS A 508 -11.47 -23.32 4.33
C LYS A 508 -12.10 -23.31 2.93
N LEU A 509 -11.33 -23.68 1.91
CA LEU A 509 -11.86 -23.87 0.56
C LEU A 509 -12.67 -25.16 0.45
N THR A 510 -13.77 -25.10 -0.30
CA THR A 510 -14.76 -26.19 -0.40
C THR A 510 -15.14 -26.53 -1.85
N GLY A 511 -14.56 -25.83 -2.84
CA GLY A 511 -14.97 -25.91 -4.25
C GLY A 511 -16.24 -25.10 -4.56
N THR A 512 -16.75 -24.32 -3.61
CA THR A 512 -17.95 -23.48 -3.77
C THR A 512 -17.76 -22.21 -2.97
N GLY A 513 -17.90 -21.04 -3.61
CA GLY A 513 -17.58 -19.74 -2.99
C GLY A 513 -16.09 -19.53 -2.75
N ASP A 514 -15.22 -20.37 -3.31
CA ASP A 514 -13.77 -20.29 -3.11
C ASP A 514 -13.19 -18.98 -3.63
N TRP A 515 -13.73 -18.43 -4.73
CA TRP A 515 -13.29 -17.16 -5.29
C TRP A 515 -13.38 -16.01 -4.28
N GLU A 516 -14.47 -15.92 -3.53
CA GLU A 516 -14.66 -14.93 -2.47
C GLU A 516 -13.60 -15.11 -1.39
N LYS A 517 -13.39 -16.33 -0.90
CA LYS A 517 -12.41 -16.64 0.16
C LYS A 517 -10.99 -16.28 -0.26
N ILE A 518 -10.59 -16.63 -1.48
CA ILE A 518 -9.30 -16.28 -2.07
C ILE A 518 -9.14 -14.74 -2.12
N CYS A 519 -10.16 -14.03 -2.61
CA CYS A 519 -10.14 -12.57 -2.68
C CYS A 519 -10.08 -11.93 -1.29
N LEU A 520 -10.82 -12.44 -0.31
CA LEU A 520 -10.84 -11.88 1.05
C LEU A 520 -9.52 -12.14 1.80
N GLN A 521 -8.85 -13.28 1.60
CA GLN A 521 -7.53 -13.48 2.19
C GLN A 521 -6.45 -12.60 1.57
N GLN A 522 -6.50 -12.35 0.25
CA GLN A 522 -5.63 -11.35 -0.38
C GLN A 522 -5.90 -9.94 0.16
N TYR A 523 -7.18 -9.59 0.35
CA TYR A 523 -7.58 -8.34 0.97
C TYR A 523 -6.99 -8.22 2.39
N LEU A 524 -7.14 -9.22 3.27
CA LEU A 524 -6.53 -9.21 4.61
C LEU A 524 -5.00 -9.19 4.57
N ASN A 525 -4.37 -9.90 3.62
CA ASN A 525 -2.92 -9.89 3.44
C ASN A 525 -2.39 -8.47 3.20
N CYS A 526 -3.12 -7.66 2.45
CA CYS A 526 -2.74 -6.30 2.09
C CYS A 526 -3.12 -5.21 3.13
N PHE A 527 -3.53 -5.57 4.35
CA PHE A 527 -3.93 -4.58 5.37
C PHE A 527 -2.86 -3.51 5.66
N HIS A 528 -1.57 -3.90 5.70
CA HIS A 528 -0.43 -2.97 5.85
C HIS A 528 0.24 -2.56 4.52
N LEU A 529 -0.30 -3.03 3.39
CA LEU A 529 0.16 -2.75 2.01
C LEU A 529 -1.02 -2.17 1.23
N GLU A 530 -1.53 -1.04 1.70
CA GLU A 530 -2.84 -0.54 1.26
C GLU A 530 -2.91 -0.20 -0.24
N GLU A 531 -1.80 0.15 -0.89
CA GLU A 531 -1.75 0.33 -2.35
C GLU A 531 -2.08 -0.98 -3.09
N LEU A 532 -1.54 -2.11 -2.63
CA LEU A 532 -1.86 -3.44 -3.18
C LEU A 532 -3.30 -3.86 -2.88
N GLY A 533 -3.78 -3.50 -1.68
CA GLY A 533 -5.15 -3.76 -1.26
C GLY A 533 -6.15 -2.98 -2.11
N ALA A 534 -5.88 -1.71 -2.39
CA ALA A 534 -6.68 -0.87 -3.27
C ALA A 534 -6.74 -1.43 -4.69
N ASP A 535 -5.60 -1.79 -5.28
CA ASP A 535 -5.53 -2.44 -6.58
C ASP A 535 -6.39 -3.72 -6.64
N HIS A 536 -6.32 -4.52 -5.58
CA HIS A 536 -7.07 -5.76 -5.45
C HIS A 536 -8.59 -5.51 -5.36
N VAL A 537 -9.02 -4.54 -4.55
CA VAL A 537 -10.43 -4.15 -4.42
C VAL A 537 -10.97 -3.63 -5.75
N MET A 538 -10.21 -2.78 -6.48
CA MET A 538 -10.61 -2.28 -7.80
C MET A 538 -10.82 -3.41 -8.80
N ARG A 539 -9.87 -4.34 -8.89
CA ARG A 539 -9.91 -5.43 -9.89
C ARG A 539 -10.99 -6.48 -9.58
N THR A 540 -11.25 -6.77 -8.31
CA THR A 540 -12.11 -7.89 -7.91
C THR A 540 -13.51 -7.49 -7.51
N GLY A 541 -13.71 -6.23 -7.09
CA GLY A 541 -14.96 -5.78 -6.49
C GLY A 541 -15.23 -6.40 -5.11
N PHE A 542 -14.25 -7.14 -4.55
CA PHE A 542 -14.30 -7.70 -3.20
C PHE A 542 -13.61 -6.76 -2.21
N PRO A 543 -14.09 -6.67 -0.95
CA PRO A 543 -15.25 -7.37 -0.39
C PRO A 543 -16.57 -7.03 -1.10
N ALA A 544 -17.51 -7.98 -1.18
CA ALA A 544 -18.79 -7.78 -1.87
C ALA A 544 -19.89 -7.28 -0.90
N GLN A 545 -20.85 -6.50 -1.38
CA GLN A 545 -21.94 -5.97 -0.53
C GLN A 545 -22.81 -7.07 0.09
N ASN A 546 -23.03 -8.15 -0.65
CA ASN A 546 -23.82 -9.30 -0.24
C ASN A 546 -22.97 -10.41 0.40
N SER A 547 -21.69 -10.16 0.67
CA SER A 547 -20.84 -11.10 1.40
C SER A 547 -21.36 -11.33 2.81
N THR A 548 -21.38 -12.59 3.24
CA THR A 548 -21.63 -12.95 4.64
C THR A 548 -20.35 -13.07 5.46
N ILE A 549 -19.18 -12.94 4.82
CA ILE A 549 -17.86 -13.06 5.46
C ILE A 549 -17.33 -11.66 5.81
N ILE A 550 -17.15 -10.79 4.82
CA ILE A 550 -16.81 -9.37 5.00
C ILE A 550 -17.64 -8.58 3.99
N SER A 551 -18.62 -7.80 4.47
CA SER A 551 -19.49 -7.01 3.59
C SER A 551 -18.91 -5.64 3.25
N TRP A 552 -19.11 -5.19 2.02
CA TRP A 552 -18.78 -3.83 1.58
C TRP A 552 -19.92 -2.86 1.88
N ALA A 553 -19.59 -1.73 2.51
CA ALA A 553 -20.56 -0.67 2.78
C ALA A 553 -20.72 0.27 1.58
N GLU A 554 -21.96 0.69 1.29
CA GLU A 554 -22.20 1.68 0.24
C GLU A 554 -21.72 3.08 0.64
N ARG A 555 -21.21 3.79 -0.37
CA ARG A 555 -20.67 5.14 -0.26
C ARG A 555 -21.37 6.06 -1.27
N PRO A 556 -22.20 7.02 -0.81
CA PRO A 556 -22.87 7.98 -1.68
C PRO A 556 -21.90 8.86 -2.48
N ASP A 557 -20.78 9.27 -1.88
CA ASP A 557 -19.71 10.06 -2.51
C ASP A 557 -18.94 9.32 -3.59
N LYS A 558 -19.09 7.99 -3.65
CA LYS A 558 -18.24 7.07 -4.40
C LYS A 558 -16.78 7.12 -3.94
N VAL A 559 -16.06 6.04 -4.20
CA VAL A 559 -14.60 6.01 -4.01
C VAL A 559 -13.97 6.23 -5.38
N ALA A 560 -12.96 7.09 -5.51
CA ALA A 560 -12.27 7.23 -6.80
C ALA A 560 -11.57 5.91 -7.20
N ARG A 561 -11.49 5.65 -8.52
CA ARG A 561 -10.87 4.45 -9.13
C ARG A 561 -9.54 4.75 -9.82
N ARG A 562 -9.15 6.01 -9.84
CA ARG A 562 -7.88 6.53 -10.36
C ARG A 562 -7.54 7.83 -9.64
N SER A 563 -6.28 8.22 -9.68
CA SER A 563 -5.87 9.57 -9.30
C SER A 563 -6.19 10.57 -10.41
N ALA A 564 -6.33 11.83 -10.00
CA ALA A 564 -6.23 12.96 -10.92
C ALA A 564 -4.79 13.04 -11.48
N ILE A 565 -4.65 13.43 -12.74
CA ILE A 565 -3.35 13.81 -13.29
C ILE A 565 -3.28 15.34 -13.26
N ASP A 566 -2.38 15.87 -12.44
CA ASP A 566 -2.20 17.31 -12.32
C ASP A 566 -1.78 17.94 -13.65
N ARG A 567 -2.33 19.11 -13.94
CA ARG A 567 -1.98 19.87 -15.13
C ARG A 567 -0.52 20.34 -15.04
N PRO A 568 0.33 20.02 -16.02
CA PRO A 568 1.70 20.52 -16.05
C PRO A 568 1.77 22.06 -16.16
N ASN A 569 2.82 22.65 -15.59
CA ASN A 569 3.04 24.10 -15.64
C ASN A 569 3.68 24.59 -16.95
N ALA A 570 4.38 23.72 -17.67
CA ALA A 570 5.04 24.05 -18.94
C ALA A 570 4.07 23.83 -20.11
N GLU A 571 4.04 24.77 -21.06
CA GLU A 571 3.10 24.74 -22.19
C GLU A 571 3.31 23.50 -23.10
N GLU A 572 4.56 23.13 -23.36
CA GLU A 572 4.91 21.94 -24.14
C GLU A 572 4.47 20.64 -23.45
N ASP A 573 4.52 20.59 -22.12
CA ASP A 573 4.09 19.44 -21.33
C ASP A 573 2.56 19.40 -21.20
N GLU A 574 1.90 20.56 -21.14
CA GLU A 574 0.44 20.68 -21.13
C GLU A 574 -0.18 20.08 -22.40
N ALA A 575 0.42 20.31 -23.58
CA ALA A 575 -0.08 19.74 -24.83
C ALA A 575 -0.08 18.19 -24.81
N ASN A 576 1.02 17.59 -24.34
CA ASN A 576 1.14 16.14 -24.20
C ASN A 576 0.12 15.59 -23.18
N TRP A 577 -0.06 16.29 -22.06
CA TRP A 577 -1.05 15.93 -21.04
C TRP A 577 -2.48 16.02 -21.56
N LEU A 578 -2.84 17.09 -22.28
CA LEU A 578 -4.17 17.25 -22.89
C LEU A 578 -4.47 16.14 -23.90
N GLU A 579 -3.49 15.76 -24.73
CA GLU A 579 -3.63 14.63 -25.65
C GLU A 579 -3.92 13.32 -24.89
N ALA A 580 -3.20 13.08 -23.79
CA ALA A 580 -3.43 11.91 -22.94
C ALA A 580 -4.81 11.90 -22.28
N MET A 581 -5.26 13.04 -21.75
CA MET A 581 -6.61 13.18 -21.18
C MET A 581 -7.68 12.89 -22.24
N GLN A 582 -7.53 13.46 -23.44
CA GLN A 582 -8.45 13.22 -24.54
C GLN A 582 -8.48 11.75 -24.97
N ARG A 583 -7.30 11.11 -25.09
CA ARG A 583 -7.18 9.70 -25.49
C ARG A 583 -7.85 8.75 -24.51
N GLN A 584 -7.75 9.04 -23.21
CA GLN A 584 -8.38 8.25 -22.15
C GLN A 584 -9.87 8.58 -21.94
N ASN A 585 -10.39 9.64 -22.58
CA ASN A 585 -11.69 10.25 -22.25
C ASN A 585 -11.77 10.69 -20.78
N PHE A 586 -10.67 11.24 -20.26
CA PHE A 586 -10.62 11.81 -18.92
C PHE A 586 -10.92 13.30 -18.95
N THR A 587 -11.65 13.77 -17.94
CA THR A 587 -11.91 15.18 -17.75
C THR A 587 -10.64 15.87 -17.22
N PRO A 588 -10.05 16.84 -17.94
CA PRO A 588 -8.82 17.50 -17.51
C PRO A 588 -9.02 18.31 -16.22
N GLY A 589 -8.13 18.15 -15.24
CA GLY A 589 -8.13 18.92 -13.99
C GLY A 589 -9.24 18.58 -13.00
N VAL A 590 -9.88 17.41 -13.16
CA VAL A 590 -10.92 16.95 -12.22
C VAL A 590 -10.32 16.47 -10.91
N ASP A 591 -10.96 16.83 -9.79
CA ASP A 591 -10.56 16.48 -8.43
C ASP A 591 -11.71 15.91 -7.57
N ASP A 592 -12.82 15.48 -8.20
CA ASP A 592 -13.99 14.92 -7.52
C ASP A 592 -14.10 13.39 -7.63
N ASN A 593 -14.52 12.72 -6.55
CA ASN A 593 -14.61 11.26 -6.49
C ASN A 593 -15.60 10.65 -7.49
N ILE A 594 -16.68 11.35 -7.84
CA ILE A 594 -17.74 10.80 -8.70
C ILE A 594 -17.21 10.66 -10.12
N THR A 595 -16.55 11.69 -10.64
CA THR A 595 -15.92 11.66 -11.96
C THR A 595 -14.75 10.69 -11.98
N LEU A 596 -13.87 10.72 -10.97
CA LEU A 596 -12.72 9.80 -10.85
C LEU A 596 -13.14 8.34 -10.63
N ASN A 597 -14.36 8.06 -10.15
CA ASN A 597 -14.92 6.71 -10.07
C ASN A 597 -15.44 6.22 -11.44
N LYS A 598 -16.07 7.13 -12.20
CA LYS A 598 -16.72 6.82 -13.47
C LYS A 598 -15.71 6.68 -14.61
N GLU A 599 -14.70 7.53 -14.65
CA GLU A 599 -13.66 7.55 -15.68
C GLU A 599 -12.55 6.56 -15.34
N ARG A 600 -12.60 5.37 -15.93
CA ARG A 600 -11.71 4.26 -15.59
C ARG A 600 -10.52 4.15 -16.51
N ILE A 601 -9.40 3.73 -15.94
CA ILE A 601 -8.18 3.36 -16.67
C ILE A 601 -8.47 2.16 -17.57
N TRP A 602 -7.75 2.07 -18.69
CA TRP A 602 -7.99 1.09 -19.75
C TRP A 602 -8.13 -0.38 -19.28
N TYR A 603 -7.30 -0.85 -18.33
CA TYR A 603 -7.38 -2.22 -17.81
C TYR A 603 -8.57 -2.44 -16.87
N ASP A 604 -9.05 -1.37 -16.22
CA ASP A 604 -10.11 -1.39 -15.21
C ASP A 604 -11.53 -1.29 -15.83
N LEU A 605 -11.63 -0.98 -17.12
CA LEU A 605 -12.92 -0.87 -17.83
C LEU A 605 -13.81 -2.11 -17.75
N GLN A 606 -13.22 -3.31 -17.56
CA GLN A 606 -13.95 -4.59 -17.46
C GLN A 606 -13.98 -5.13 -16.03
N ALA A 607 -13.41 -4.41 -15.06
CA ALA A 607 -13.47 -4.78 -13.66
C ALA A 607 -14.84 -4.44 -13.05
N PRO A 608 -15.31 -5.22 -12.05
CA PRO A 608 -16.55 -4.93 -11.35
C PRO A 608 -16.47 -3.62 -10.56
N ASP A 609 -17.64 -3.03 -10.34
CA ASP A 609 -17.80 -1.91 -9.42
C ASP A 609 -17.43 -2.35 -7.98
N PHE A 610 -17.13 -1.37 -7.14
CA PHE A 610 -16.88 -1.64 -5.72
C PHE A 610 -18.07 -2.32 -5.05
N GLY A 611 -17.77 -3.37 -4.28
CA GLY A 611 -18.80 -4.16 -3.63
C GLY A 611 -19.60 -5.08 -4.56
N LYS A 612 -19.25 -5.16 -5.85
CA LYS A 612 -19.93 -6.01 -6.85
C LYS A 612 -19.11 -7.24 -7.25
N GLY A 613 -18.21 -7.70 -6.38
CA GLY A 613 -17.54 -8.99 -6.55
C GLY A 613 -18.54 -10.14 -6.69
N ASP A 614 -18.31 -11.04 -7.65
CA ASP A 614 -19.19 -12.18 -7.89
C ASP A 614 -18.90 -13.32 -6.91
N ILE A 615 -19.75 -13.45 -5.89
CA ILE A 615 -19.65 -14.51 -4.86
C ILE A 615 -19.96 -15.92 -5.41
N ASN A 616 -20.58 -16.03 -6.59
CA ASN A 616 -20.98 -17.30 -7.20
C ASN A 616 -20.07 -17.72 -8.37
N LYS A 617 -18.93 -17.02 -8.54
CA LYS A 617 -18.00 -17.20 -9.64
C LYS A 617 -17.47 -18.64 -9.76
#